data_AF-A0AB40BV69-F1
#
_entry.id   AF-A0AB40BV69-F1
#
_cell.length_a   1.000
_cell.length_b   1.000
_cell.length_c   1.000
_cell.angle_alpha   90.00
_cell.angle_beta   90.00
_cell.angle_gamma   90.00
#
_symmetry.space_group_name_H-M   'P 1'
#
loop_
_entity.id
_entity.type
_entity.pdbx_description
1 polymer ?
#
loop_
_entity_poly.entity_id
_entity_poly.type
_entity_poly.pdbx_seq_one_letter_code
_entity_poly.pdbx_strand_id
1 'polypeptide(L)'
;MHNTITELLERKTMGTRWFPCIVFVILVLASMDHEVSAMICTNVINSNTFHSMLMASKNETWRNEIISIHEHFLQQEGQNPWNEANMKNNANTAAQTEFDWAMLYKSMKMPEMVNEGIAKDKFLVEVGLENVRLDPNSKHGIAQKTNTEYLSMLDVNRLLFNFRVVARLPNNDTNPYSGWEDPTSELRGHFVGHYMSATAFTYATTKNATIYSQMTELVRGLDECQKKIGTGYLSAFPTEFFDRYEQLKYVRSPYYTIHKIMSGLLDQYTHAGNQQALKMVVWMTEYFSNRVMKVIRLYTLEQHYLALNQETGGMNDVLYRLYSITKNQSHLVIANLFDKPCFLGLLALKVDELAGFHANTHIPLVVGIQNRYELFGEPLYKEMAQYFHHIVNSSHAYATGGTSLNESWTYPKRLGDTLKQETEQSCTTYNMLKVTRYLLRWTKSTAYADYYERALTNGVLSIQRGTEAGVIIYFLSMQIGGSKANDYW
;
A
#
# COMPACT_ATOMS: atom_id res chain seq x y z
N MET A 1 -45.45 35.59 40.67
CA MET A 1 -46.02 36.79 40.00
C MET A 1 -46.50 36.34 38.63
N HIS A 2 -47.81 36.05 38.53
CA HIS A 2 -48.78 36.74 37.65
C HIS A 2 -48.53 36.52 36.15
N ASN A 3 -49.44 36.07 35.28
CA ASN A 3 -50.79 35.49 35.27
C ASN A 3 -50.87 34.86 33.85
N THR A 4 -51.26 33.60 33.68
CA THR A 4 -52.60 33.19 33.24
C THR A 4 -53.05 33.82 31.91
N ILE A 5 -53.25 33.00 30.87
CA ILE A 5 -54.57 32.78 30.24
C ILE A 5 -54.53 31.45 29.45
N THR A 6 -55.54 30.66 29.78
CA THR A 6 -55.84 29.29 29.42
C THR A 6 -56.91 29.29 28.32
N GLU A 7 -56.99 28.18 27.57
CA GLU A 7 -58.21 27.60 27.00
C GLU A 7 -58.95 28.32 25.86
N LEU A 8 -59.23 27.59 24.77
CA LEU A 8 -60.58 27.09 24.45
C LEU A 8 -60.62 26.34 23.10
N LEU A 9 -61.06 25.07 23.18
CA LEU A 9 -62.00 24.37 22.28
C LEU A 9 -61.56 24.06 20.85
N GLU A 10 -61.31 22.78 20.52
CA GLU A 10 -62.28 21.72 20.19
C GLU A 10 -63.01 21.87 18.83
N ARG A 11 -62.57 21.01 17.91
CA ARG A 11 -63.34 20.11 17.02
C ARG A 11 -64.03 20.62 15.74
N LYS A 12 -63.75 19.83 14.67
CA LYS A 12 -64.52 19.53 13.44
C LYS A 12 -64.39 20.59 12.32
N THR A 13 -64.19 20.29 11.03
CA THR A 13 -64.37 19.06 10.22
C THR A 13 -63.79 19.26 8.81
N MET A 14 -63.27 18.18 8.22
CA MET A 14 -63.28 17.80 6.78
C MET A 14 -62.90 18.80 5.68
N GLY A 15 -61.92 18.40 4.84
CA GLY A 15 -61.97 18.71 3.40
C GLY A 15 -60.64 18.91 2.66
N THR A 16 -60.12 17.80 2.08
CA THR A 16 -59.52 17.74 0.71
C THR A 16 -58.28 18.57 0.31
N ARG A 17 -57.13 17.87 0.11
CA ARG A 17 -56.38 17.68 -1.17
C ARG A 17 -54.85 17.55 -0.98
N TRP A 18 -54.35 16.33 -1.19
CA TRP A 18 -53.15 15.94 -1.96
C TRP A 18 -52.23 17.07 -2.50
N PHE A 19 -51.00 17.20 -1.99
CA PHE A 19 -49.73 16.83 -2.67
C PHE A 19 -48.51 17.03 -1.73
N PRO A 20 -47.38 16.30 -1.91
CA PRO A 20 -46.51 15.85 -0.83
C PRO A 20 -45.01 16.28 -0.96
N CYS A 21 -44.18 15.80 -0.02
CA CYS A 21 -42.76 15.45 -0.19
C CYS A 21 -41.76 16.55 -0.64
N ILE A 22 -41.44 17.52 0.22
CA ILE A 22 -40.21 18.34 0.05
C ILE A 22 -39.34 18.47 1.33
N VAL A 23 -39.77 17.98 2.50
CA VAL A 23 -39.04 18.28 3.76
C VAL A 23 -38.27 17.10 4.37
N PHE A 24 -38.24 15.92 3.72
CA PHE A 24 -37.54 14.74 4.24
C PHE A 24 -36.22 14.38 3.51
N VAL A 25 -35.67 15.28 2.69
CA VAL A 25 -34.43 15.04 1.90
C VAL A 25 -33.21 15.82 2.42
N ILE A 26 -33.36 16.68 3.42
CA ILE A 26 -32.25 17.56 3.86
C ILE A 26 -31.49 17.02 5.11
N LEU A 27 -31.92 15.91 5.70
CA LEU A 27 -31.27 15.34 6.91
C LEU A 27 -30.62 13.95 6.72
N VAL A 28 -30.42 13.50 5.47
CA VAL A 28 -29.73 12.22 5.14
C VAL A 28 -28.44 12.43 4.32
N LEU A 29 -28.01 13.67 4.10
CA LEU A 29 -26.79 14.01 3.33
C LEU A 29 -25.66 14.61 4.18
N ALA A 30 -25.65 14.38 5.49
CA ALA A 30 -24.63 14.92 6.40
C ALA A 30 -23.88 13.84 7.19
N SER A 31 -23.79 12.60 6.67
CA SER A 31 -23.07 11.50 7.32
C SER A 31 -22.21 10.68 6.36
N MET A 32 -21.58 11.34 5.39
CA MET A 32 -20.43 10.80 4.65
C MET A 32 -19.48 11.97 4.38
N ASP A 33 -18.17 11.69 4.47
CA ASP A 33 -17.05 12.62 4.27
C ASP A 33 -16.63 13.47 5.47
N HIS A 34 -16.22 12.80 6.55
CA HIS A 34 -15.07 13.30 7.31
C HIS A 34 -13.79 12.95 6.55
N GLU A 35 -13.43 13.77 5.56
CA GLU A 35 -12.07 13.78 5.01
C GLU A 35 -11.10 14.17 6.13
N VAL A 36 -10.42 13.19 6.72
CA VAL A 36 -9.12 13.46 7.33
C VAL A 36 -8.18 13.73 6.17
N SER A 37 -7.88 15.01 5.95
CA SER A 37 -6.84 15.41 5.00
C SER A 37 -5.51 14.83 5.49
N ALA A 38 -5.07 13.74 4.88
CA ALA A 38 -3.76 13.17 5.12
C ALA A 38 -2.68 14.21 4.75
N MET A 39 -1.62 14.28 5.55
CA MET A 39 -0.50 15.19 5.29
C MET A 39 0.11 14.92 3.91
N ILE A 40 0.15 15.96 3.07
CA ILE A 40 0.83 15.97 1.78
C ILE A 40 2.26 16.42 2.01
N CYS A 41 3.24 15.75 1.41
CA CYS A 41 4.63 16.21 1.41
C CYS A 41 5.11 16.64 0.03
N THR A 42 6.01 17.61 0.01
CA THR A 42 6.64 18.14 -1.20
C THR A 42 8.13 17.81 -1.19
N ASN A 43 8.71 17.57 -2.37
CA ASN A 43 10.16 17.38 -2.49
C ASN A 43 10.94 18.70 -2.35
N VAL A 44 10.27 19.84 -2.46
CA VAL A 44 10.82 21.16 -2.11
C VAL A 44 10.97 21.26 -0.58
N ILE A 45 12.13 21.74 -0.09
CA ILE A 45 12.37 22.00 1.33
C ILE A 45 11.49 23.16 1.82
N ASN A 46 10.20 22.93 2.02
CA ASN A 46 9.22 23.93 2.46
C ASN A 46 8.67 23.68 3.87
N SER A 47 9.22 22.71 4.61
CA SER A 47 8.95 22.61 6.04
C SER A 47 9.50 23.86 6.73
N ASN A 48 8.63 24.81 7.08
CA ASN A 48 9.00 26.06 7.77
C ASN A 48 9.84 25.80 9.04
N THR A 49 9.64 24.67 9.70
CA THR A 49 10.39 24.25 10.89
C THR A 49 11.74 23.64 10.53
N PHE A 50 11.80 22.63 9.65
CA PHE A 50 13.08 21.96 9.33
C PHE A 50 14.01 22.84 8.50
N HIS A 51 13.48 23.57 7.51
CA HIS A 51 14.26 24.51 6.72
C HIS A 51 14.81 25.64 7.58
N SER A 52 14.01 26.21 8.50
CA SER A 52 14.50 27.24 9.42
C SER A 52 15.54 26.69 10.39
N MET A 53 15.37 25.47 10.91
CA MET A 53 16.38 24.82 11.75
C MET A 53 17.69 24.54 10.99
N LEU A 54 17.59 24.09 9.73
CA LEU A 54 18.75 23.86 8.86
C LEU A 54 19.50 25.16 8.55
N MET A 55 18.78 26.21 8.20
CA MET A 55 19.34 27.52 7.90
C MET A 55 19.90 28.20 9.15
N ALA A 56 19.26 28.04 10.31
CA ALA A 56 19.71 28.62 11.58
C ALA A 56 20.88 27.86 12.24
N SER A 57 21.16 26.63 11.83
CA SER A 57 22.24 25.83 12.44
C SER A 57 23.62 26.42 12.14
N LYS A 58 24.44 26.61 13.18
CA LYS A 58 25.84 27.04 13.04
C LYS A 58 26.80 25.88 12.77
N ASN A 59 26.31 24.65 12.74
CA ASN A 59 27.12 23.47 12.48
C ASN A 59 27.20 23.22 10.97
N GLU A 60 28.25 23.73 10.33
CA GLU A 60 28.46 23.63 8.88
C GLU A 60 28.63 22.19 8.40
N THR A 61 29.26 21.32 9.20
CA THR A 61 29.41 19.89 8.86
C THR A 61 28.06 19.20 8.80
N TRP A 62 27.22 19.40 9.83
CA TRP A 62 25.86 18.88 9.86
C TRP A 62 25.02 19.47 8.72
N ARG A 63 25.09 20.78 8.46
CA ARG A 63 24.36 21.40 7.35
C ARG A 63 24.75 20.77 5.99
N ASN A 64 26.04 20.58 5.74
CA ASN A 64 26.53 19.96 4.50
C ASN A 64 26.13 18.49 4.38
N GLU A 65 26.12 17.75 5.49
CA GLU A 65 25.65 16.36 5.54
C GLU A 65 24.14 16.26 5.23
N ILE A 66 23.33 17.12 5.84
CA ILE A 66 21.89 17.20 5.59
C ILE A 66 21.59 17.63 4.15
N ILE A 67 22.32 18.62 3.62
CA ILE A 67 22.24 19.01 2.20
C ILE A 67 22.65 17.84 1.32
N SER A 68 23.72 17.11 1.64
CA SER A 68 24.15 15.94 0.85
C SER A 68 23.13 14.79 0.89
N ILE A 69 22.43 14.56 2.00
CA ILE A 69 21.35 13.58 2.10
C ILE A 69 20.15 14.04 1.29
N HIS A 70 19.78 15.32 1.41
CA HIS A 70 18.69 15.88 0.64
C HIS A 70 18.99 15.88 -0.87
N GLU A 71 20.21 16.25 -1.26
CA GLU A 71 20.76 16.11 -2.59
C GLU A 71 20.91 14.65 -3.02
N HIS A 72 21.12 13.67 -2.14
CA HIS A 72 21.09 12.26 -2.56
C HIS A 72 19.70 11.89 -3.12
N PHE A 73 18.64 12.46 -2.55
CA PHE A 73 17.28 12.29 -3.02
C PHE A 73 16.88 13.25 -4.16
N LEU A 74 17.45 14.47 -4.20
CA LEU A 74 17.20 15.48 -5.25
C LEU A 74 18.16 15.43 -6.45
N GLN A 75 19.34 14.82 -6.37
CA GLN A 75 20.27 14.67 -7.50
C GLN A 75 19.70 13.71 -8.56
N GLN A 76 18.61 13.00 -8.24
CA GLN A 76 17.74 12.38 -9.24
C GLN A 76 16.94 13.40 -10.09
N GLU A 77 16.77 14.64 -9.62
CA GLU A 77 16.14 15.76 -10.34
C GLU A 77 17.18 16.65 -11.09
N GLY A 78 18.40 16.81 -10.55
CA GLY A 78 19.37 17.82 -11.01
C GLY A 78 20.24 17.48 -12.24
N GLN A 79 20.21 16.23 -12.72
CA GLN A 79 20.91 15.82 -13.96
C GLN A 79 19.96 15.07 -14.89
N ASN A 80 18.76 15.61 -15.12
CA ASN A 80 17.81 15.00 -16.05
C ASN A 80 18.26 15.22 -17.51
N PRO A 81 18.71 14.19 -18.26
CA PRO A 81 19.10 14.35 -19.66
C PRO A 81 17.92 14.76 -20.56
N TRP A 82 16.67 14.57 -20.10
CA TRP A 82 15.46 14.97 -20.81
C TRP A 82 15.27 16.48 -20.90
N ASN A 83 15.89 17.26 -20.00
CA ASN A 83 15.83 18.73 -20.07
C ASN A 83 16.80 19.29 -21.13
N GLU A 84 17.86 18.54 -21.49
CA GLU A 84 18.87 19.00 -22.46
C GLU A 84 18.87 18.24 -23.79
N ALA A 85 18.26 17.05 -23.90
CA ALA A 85 18.24 16.26 -25.13
C ALA A 85 16.85 15.74 -25.53
N ASN A 86 16.39 16.21 -26.69
CA ASN A 86 15.40 15.59 -27.58
C ASN A 86 13.91 15.59 -27.19
N MET A 87 13.31 16.78 -27.08
CA MET A 87 11.85 16.99 -27.07
C MET A 87 11.16 16.89 -28.47
N LYS A 88 11.68 16.13 -29.46
CA LYS A 88 11.11 16.18 -30.83
C LYS A 88 10.85 14.90 -31.63
N ASN A 89 11.10 13.68 -31.15
CA ASN A 89 10.83 12.48 -31.97
C ASN A 89 9.87 11.49 -31.32
N ASN A 90 8.65 11.43 -31.86
CA ASN A 90 7.55 10.50 -31.50
C ASN A 90 7.74 9.08 -32.07
N ALA A 91 8.96 8.56 -32.16
CA ALA A 91 9.22 7.22 -32.68
C ALA A 91 9.79 6.31 -31.57
N ASN A 92 8.90 5.65 -30.82
CA ASN A 92 9.26 4.62 -29.84
C ASN A 92 9.73 3.35 -30.58
N THR A 93 11.03 3.23 -30.82
CA THR A 93 11.65 1.94 -31.16
C THR A 93 12.16 1.28 -29.88
N ALA A 94 12.13 -0.06 -29.82
CA ALA A 94 12.59 -0.81 -28.63
C ALA A 94 14.04 -0.47 -28.24
N ALA A 95 14.92 -0.24 -29.22
CA ALA A 95 16.31 0.14 -29.01
C ALA A 95 16.45 1.56 -28.40
N GLN A 96 15.56 2.50 -28.78
CA GLN A 96 15.57 3.84 -28.21
C GLN A 96 15.05 3.85 -26.78
N THR A 97 14.03 3.04 -26.47
CA THR A 97 13.54 2.82 -25.11
C THR A 97 14.62 2.21 -24.21
N GLU A 98 15.35 1.20 -24.68
CA GLU A 98 16.45 0.59 -23.93
C GLU A 98 17.61 1.56 -23.66
N PHE A 99 17.97 2.39 -24.65
CA PHE A 99 18.95 3.46 -24.49
C PHE A 99 18.49 4.53 -23.48
N ASP A 100 17.23 4.94 -23.54
CA ASP A 100 16.62 5.89 -22.60
C ASP A 100 16.66 5.38 -21.15
N TRP A 101 16.38 4.07 -20.94
CA TRP A 101 16.48 3.44 -19.62
C TRP A 101 17.91 3.39 -19.11
N ALA A 102 18.87 3.02 -19.96
CA ALA A 102 20.28 2.98 -19.59
C ALA A 102 20.82 4.38 -19.25
N MET A 103 20.36 5.42 -19.96
CA MET A 103 20.69 6.81 -19.67
C MET A 103 20.09 7.28 -18.35
N LEU A 104 18.81 6.97 -18.09
CA LEU A 104 18.16 7.31 -16.82
C LEU A 104 18.80 6.57 -15.63
N TYR A 105 19.15 5.30 -15.82
CA TYR A 105 19.88 4.52 -14.83
C TYR A 105 21.25 5.14 -14.49
N LYS A 106 22.00 5.56 -15.53
CA LYS A 106 23.29 6.26 -15.35
C LYS A 106 23.13 7.63 -14.69
N SER A 107 22.11 8.41 -15.06
CA SER A 107 21.88 9.74 -14.48
C SER A 107 21.43 9.66 -13.02
N MET A 108 20.75 8.58 -12.63
CA MET A 108 20.39 8.31 -11.23
C MET A 108 21.59 7.89 -10.36
N LYS A 109 22.82 7.79 -10.92
CA LYS A 109 24.04 7.31 -10.24
C LYS A 109 23.79 6.03 -9.44
N MET A 110 22.99 5.12 -9.99
CA MET A 110 22.65 3.87 -9.32
C MET A 110 23.92 3.05 -9.10
N PRO A 111 24.15 2.52 -7.88
CA PRO A 111 25.31 1.67 -7.66
C PRO A 111 25.21 0.44 -8.58
N GLU A 112 26.37 0.01 -9.09
CA GLU A 112 26.44 -1.30 -9.71
C GLU A 112 25.94 -2.35 -8.71
N MET A 113 25.18 -3.32 -9.20
CA MET A 113 24.87 -4.49 -8.38
C MET A 113 26.17 -5.00 -7.80
N VAL A 114 26.20 -5.18 -6.50
CA VAL A 114 27.34 -5.83 -5.88
C VAL A 114 27.42 -7.23 -6.52
N ASN A 115 28.45 -7.46 -7.34
CA ASN A 115 28.59 -8.64 -8.20
C ASN A 115 28.76 -9.95 -7.41
N GLU A 116 28.79 -9.86 -6.09
CA GLU A 116 28.58 -10.91 -5.12
C GLU A 116 27.70 -10.28 -4.03
N GLY A 117 26.48 -10.77 -3.83
CA GLY A 117 25.55 -10.18 -2.87
C GLY A 117 26.16 -10.07 -1.48
N ILE A 118 26.55 -8.85 -1.07
CA ILE A 118 27.19 -8.52 0.23
C ILE A 118 26.37 -9.00 1.46
N ALA A 119 25.14 -9.48 1.24
CA ALA A 119 24.10 -9.61 2.24
C ALA A 119 23.60 -11.05 2.52
N LYS A 120 23.56 -11.97 1.54
CA LYS A 120 22.89 -13.27 1.76
C LYS A 120 23.59 -14.10 2.83
N ASP A 121 24.93 -14.10 2.86
CA ASP A 121 25.70 -14.87 3.84
C ASP A 121 25.77 -14.20 5.22
N LYS A 122 25.38 -12.91 5.32
CA LYS A 122 25.40 -12.15 6.58
C LYS A 122 24.05 -12.12 7.29
N PHE A 123 22.95 -12.26 6.55
CA PHE A 123 21.59 -12.19 7.08
C PHE A 123 21.09 -13.57 7.53
N LEU A 124 20.11 -13.57 8.44
CA LEU A 124 19.36 -14.79 8.70
C LEU A 124 18.58 -15.19 7.45
N VAL A 125 18.63 -16.48 7.13
CA VAL A 125 17.87 -17.09 6.04
C VAL A 125 16.52 -17.51 6.57
N GLU A 126 15.45 -17.16 5.85
CA GLU A 126 14.10 -17.58 6.20
C GLU A 126 13.92 -19.07 5.93
N VAL A 127 13.25 -19.77 6.84
CA VAL A 127 12.79 -21.14 6.60
C VAL A 127 11.58 -21.07 5.67
N GLY A 128 11.64 -21.79 4.54
CA GLY A 128 10.53 -21.86 3.59
C GLY A 128 9.23 -22.30 4.25
N LEU A 129 8.10 -21.70 3.84
CA LEU A 129 6.77 -21.96 4.41
C LEU A 129 6.37 -23.44 4.28
N GLU A 130 6.82 -24.11 3.23
CA GLU A 130 6.62 -25.54 3.01
C GLU A 130 7.31 -26.43 4.04
N ASN A 131 8.33 -25.92 4.75
CA ASN A 131 9.14 -26.63 5.74
C ASN A 131 8.69 -26.37 7.19
N VAL A 132 7.67 -25.53 7.40
CA VAL A 132 7.10 -25.28 8.73
C VAL A 132 5.65 -25.76 8.75
N ARG A 133 5.33 -26.65 9.69
CA ARG A 133 3.95 -27.12 9.93
C ARG A 133 3.52 -26.66 11.31
N LEU A 134 2.41 -25.92 11.34
CA LEU A 134 1.80 -25.48 12.59
C LEU A 134 1.04 -26.65 13.21
N ASP A 135 1.10 -26.77 14.53
CA ASP A 135 0.21 -27.67 15.25
C ASP A 135 -1.23 -27.21 15.00
N PRO A 136 -2.11 -28.05 14.43
CA PRO A 136 -3.50 -27.69 14.12
C PRO A 136 -4.32 -27.22 15.32
N ASN A 137 -3.94 -27.63 16.54
CA ASN A 137 -4.62 -27.26 17.78
C ASN A 137 -4.03 -26.01 18.44
N SER A 138 -2.90 -25.50 17.93
CA SER A 138 -2.35 -24.23 18.39
C SER A 138 -3.20 -23.05 17.93
N LYS A 139 -3.11 -21.91 18.63
CA LYS A 139 -3.79 -20.66 18.23
C LYS A 139 -3.49 -20.27 16.77
N HIS A 140 -2.23 -20.47 16.34
CA HIS A 140 -1.79 -20.18 14.97
C HIS A 140 -2.36 -21.18 13.96
N GLY A 141 -2.40 -22.48 14.30
CA GLY A 141 -2.99 -23.51 13.45
C GLY A 141 -4.50 -23.31 13.25
N ILE A 142 -5.22 -22.96 14.32
CA ILE A 142 -6.65 -22.61 14.26
C ILE A 142 -6.86 -21.37 13.37
N ALA A 143 -6.09 -20.30 13.56
CA ALA A 143 -6.16 -19.10 12.73
C ALA A 143 -5.87 -19.40 11.25
N GLN A 144 -4.84 -20.20 10.94
CA GLN A 144 -4.54 -20.64 9.58
C GLN A 144 -5.70 -21.43 8.97
N LYS A 145 -6.30 -22.34 9.73
CA LYS A 145 -7.44 -23.15 9.27
C LYS A 145 -8.65 -22.28 8.95
N THR A 146 -9.05 -21.39 9.85
CA THR A 146 -10.20 -20.50 9.63
C THR A 146 -9.97 -19.53 8.47
N ASN A 147 -8.76 -19.01 8.30
CA ASN A 147 -8.43 -18.22 7.11
C ASN A 147 -8.50 -19.05 5.83
N THR A 148 -8.05 -20.32 5.86
CA THR A 148 -8.16 -21.24 4.72
C THR A 148 -9.62 -21.53 4.36
N GLU A 149 -10.49 -21.69 5.37
CA GLU A 149 -11.94 -21.83 5.19
C GLU A 149 -12.53 -20.59 4.54
N TYR A 150 -12.20 -19.39 5.01
CA TYR A 150 -12.65 -18.13 4.41
C TYR A 150 -12.24 -18.01 2.94
N LEU A 151 -10.96 -18.26 2.62
CA LEU A 151 -10.47 -18.21 1.24
C LEU A 151 -11.20 -19.21 0.33
N SER A 152 -11.58 -20.37 0.86
CA SER A 152 -12.31 -21.39 0.11
C SER A 152 -13.76 -21.00 -0.17
N MET A 153 -14.36 -20.11 0.65
CA MET A 153 -15.73 -19.62 0.46
C MET A 153 -15.86 -18.58 -0.67
N LEU A 154 -14.75 -18.03 -1.14
CA LEU A 154 -14.76 -16.98 -2.17
C LEU A 154 -14.93 -17.59 -3.57
N ASP A 155 -15.79 -16.97 -4.36
CA ASP A 155 -16.12 -17.39 -5.72
C ASP A 155 -15.20 -16.71 -6.74
N VAL A 156 -14.49 -17.53 -7.52
CA VAL A 156 -13.51 -17.05 -8.51
C VAL A 156 -14.16 -16.25 -9.64
N ASN A 157 -15.37 -16.59 -10.08
CA ASN A 157 -16.07 -15.81 -11.12
C ASN A 157 -16.47 -14.43 -10.61
N ARG A 158 -16.90 -14.33 -9.35
CA ARG A 158 -17.19 -13.04 -8.71
C ARG A 158 -15.93 -12.18 -8.55
N LEU A 159 -14.79 -12.79 -8.20
CA LEU A 159 -13.49 -12.09 -8.17
C LEU A 159 -13.07 -11.60 -9.58
N LEU A 160 -13.36 -12.38 -10.62
CA LEU A 160 -13.06 -12.01 -12.01
C LEU A 160 -14.02 -10.98 -12.61
N PHE A 161 -15.14 -10.68 -11.95
CA PHE A 161 -16.25 -9.92 -12.53
C PHE A 161 -15.79 -8.59 -13.14
N ASN A 162 -15.17 -7.73 -12.33
CA ASN A 162 -14.80 -6.38 -12.76
C ASN A 162 -13.68 -6.40 -13.82
N PHE A 163 -12.78 -7.38 -13.76
CA PHE A 163 -11.73 -7.55 -14.76
C PHE A 163 -12.29 -7.95 -16.13
N ARG A 164 -13.28 -8.86 -16.15
CA ARG A 164 -13.98 -9.24 -17.39
C ARG A 164 -14.76 -8.08 -17.99
N VAL A 165 -15.39 -7.24 -17.15
CA VAL A 165 -16.06 -6.01 -17.60
C VAL A 165 -15.07 -5.08 -18.31
N VAL A 166 -13.92 -4.80 -17.72
CA VAL A 166 -12.88 -3.95 -18.34
C VAL A 166 -12.35 -4.56 -19.64
N ALA A 167 -12.12 -5.87 -19.66
CA ALA A 167 -11.65 -6.60 -20.84
C ALA A 167 -12.73 -6.80 -21.93
N ARG A 168 -13.98 -6.40 -21.66
CA ARG A 168 -15.14 -6.65 -22.52
C ARG A 168 -15.30 -8.14 -22.87
N LEU A 169 -15.02 -9.00 -21.89
CA LEU A 169 -15.25 -10.44 -21.98
C LEU A 169 -16.66 -10.77 -21.49
N PRO A 170 -17.30 -11.82 -22.03
CA PRO A 170 -18.55 -12.32 -21.49
C PRO A 170 -18.39 -12.62 -20.00
N ASN A 171 -19.36 -12.18 -19.21
CA ASN A 171 -19.42 -12.51 -17.80
C ASN A 171 -20.72 -13.26 -17.54
N ASN A 172 -20.61 -14.54 -17.23
CA ASN A 172 -21.76 -15.40 -16.98
C ASN A 172 -22.33 -15.18 -15.57
N ASP A 173 -21.60 -14.50 -14.70
CA ASP A 173 -22.03 -14.15 -13.35
C ASP A 173 -22.52 -12.69 -13.33
N THR A 174 -23.73 -12.47 -12.84
CA THR A 174 -24.36 -11.15 -12.70
C THR A 174 -24.22 -10.59 -11.29
N ASN A 175 -23.48 -11.25 -10.38
CA ASN A 175 -23.42 -10.92 -8.96
C ASN A 175 -21.99 -10.58 -8.49
N PRO A 176 -21.49 -9.35 -8.72
CA PRO A 176 -20.19 -8.93 -8.22
C PRO A 176 -20.11 -8.99 -6.68
N TYR A 177 -18.89 -8.93 -6.14
CA TYR A 177 -18.72 -8.60 -4.72
C TYR A 177 -19.10 -7.14 -4.47
N SER A 178 -19.61 -6.85 -3.27
CA SER A 178 -19.99 -5.51 -2.82
C SER A 178 -18.85 -4.83 -2.07
N GLY A 179 -19.16 -3.76 -1.33
CA GLY A 179 -18.17 -3.01 -0.57
C GLY A 179 -17.17 -2.32 -1.50
N TRP A 180 -15.88 -2.40 -1.19
CA TRP A 180 -14.86 -1.78 -2.03
C TRP A 180 -14.57 -2.56 -3.33
N GLU A 181 -15.15 -3.74 -3.53
CA GLU A 181 -15.13 -4.48 -4.79
C GLU A 181 -16.37 -4.22 -5.67
N ASP A 182 -17.31 -3.39 -5.20
CA ASP A 182 -18.48 -3.01 -6.00
C ASP A 182 -18.06 -2.41 -7.35
N PRO A 183 -18.78 -2.66 -8.47
CA PRO A 183 -18.42 -2.12 -9.79
C PRO A 183 -18.30 -0.59 -9.83
N THR A 184 -18.95 0.12 -8.91
CA THR A 184 -18.87 1.58 -8.79
C THR A 184 -17.72 2.07 -7.90
N SER A 185 -17.15 1.20 -7.06
CA SER A 185 -16.04 1.53 -6.17
C SER A 185 -14.75 1.81 -6.95
N GLU A 186 -14.10 2.94 -6.68
CA GLU A 186 -12.82 3.26 -7.32
C GLU A 186 -11.65 2.35 -6.87
N LEU A 187 -11.80 1.62 -5.75
CA LEU A 187 -10.76 0.71 -5.24
C LEU A 187 -10.84 -0.71 -5.79
N ARG A 188 -11.92 -1.09 -6.48
CA ARG A 188 -12.18 -2.47 -6.92
C ARG A 188 -10.98 -3.12 -7.62
N GLY A 189 -10.83 -4.42 -7.41
CA GLY A 189 -9.69 -5.23 -7.85
C GLY A 189 -8.57 -5.34 -6.81
N HIS A 190 -8.53 -4.46 -5.80
CA HIS A 190 -7.49 -4.51 -4.77
C HIS A 190 -7.58 -5.80 -3.94
N PHE A 191 -8.79 -6.26 -3.62
CA PHE A 191 -9.00 -7.47 -2.85
C PHE A 191 -8.59 -8.70 -3.64
N VAL A 192 -8.81 -8.71 -4.96
CA VAL A 192 -8.37 -9.81 -5.84
C VAL A 192 -6.85 -9.96 -5.82
N GLY A 193 -6.11 -8.85 -5.80
CA GLY A 193 -4.67 -8.85 -5.58
C GLY A 193 -4.27 -9.50 -4.24
N HIS A 194 -4.92 -9.10 -3.15
CA HIS A 194 -4.70 -9.70 -1.82
C HIS A 194 -5.06 -11.19 -1.77
N TYR A 195 -6.15 -11.60 -2.41
CA TYR A 195 -6.56 -12.99 -2.50
C TYR A 195 -5.51 -13.85 -3.20
N MET A 196 -4.90 -13.35 -4.28
CA MET A 196 -3.79 -14.05 -4.94
C MET A 196 -2.59 -14.26 -4.00
N SER A 197 -2.17 -13.24 -3.24
CA SER A 197 -1.12 -13.42 -2.23
C SER A 197 -1.52 -14.43 -1.14
N ALA A 198 -2.73 -14.28 -0.58
CA ALA A 198 -3.22 -15.11 0.52
C ALA A 198 -3.34 -16.59 0.14
N THR A 199 -3.82 -16.88 -1.08
CA THR A 199 -3.92 -18.25 -1.58
C THR A 199 -2.54 -18.85 -1.90
N ALA A 200 -1.59 -18.07 -2.41
CA ALA A 200 -0.21 -18.53 -2.62
C ALA A 200 0.46 -18.93 -1.29
N PHE A 201 0.36 -18.10 -0.25
CA PHE A 201 0.88 -18.42 1.09
C PHE A 201 0.17 -19.62 1.72
N THR A 202 -1.16 -19.69 1.60
CA THR A 202 -1.95 -20.81 2.11
C THR A 202 -1.56 -22.11 1.42
N TYR A 203 -1.39 -22.11 0.09
CA TYR A 203 -0.96 -23.29 -0.65
C TYR A 203 0.47 -23.72 -0.26
N ALA A 204 1.40 -22.78 -0.11
CA ALA A 204 2.77 -23.08 0.29
C ALA A 204 2.83 -23.82 1.65
N THR A 205 2.00 -23.41 2.60
CA THR A 205 1.98 -23.96 3.97
C THR A 205 1.12 -25.21 4.15
N THR A 206 0.02 -25.35 3.41
CA THR A 206 -0.98 -26.41 3.64
C THR A 206 -1.06 -27.44 2.51
N LYS A 207 -0.61 -27.09 1.29
CA LYS A 207 -0.82 -27.87 0.06
C LYS A 207 -2.31 -28.20 -0.20
N ASN A 208 -3.22 -27.34 0.25
CA ASN A 208 -4.66 -27.50 0.06
C ASN A 208 -5.04 -27.49 -1.43
N ALA A 209 -5.69 -28.55 -1.91
CA ALA A 209 -6.04 -28.74 -3.32
C ALA A 209 -7.14 -27.79 -3.81
N THR A 210 -8.12 -27.46 -2.96
CA THR A 210 -9.19 -26.50 -3.30
C THR A 210 -8.61 -25.12 -3.54
N ILE A 211 -7.74 -24.66 -2.64
CA ILE A 211 -7.03 -23.38 -2.78
C ILE A 211 -6.18 -23.36 -4.05
N TYR A 212 -5.46 -24.46 -4.33
CA TYR A 212 -4.67 -24.58 -5.56
C TYR A 212 -5.52 -24.46 -6.82
N SER A 213 -6.68 -25.11 -6.85
CA SER A 213 -7.63 -25.02 -7.98
C SER A 213 -8.15 -23.60 -8.16
N GLN A 214 -8.63 -22.97 -7.09
CA GLN A 214 -9.21 -21.61 -7.13
C GLN A 214 -8.18 -20.56 -7.56
N MET A 215 -6.98 -20.59 -6.99
CA MET A 215 -5.95 -19.60 -7.34
C MET A 215 -5.45 -19.78 -8.78
N THR A 216 -5.36 -21.02 -9.27
CA THR A 216 -4.96 -21.31 -10.65
C THR A 216 -6.03 -20.83 -11.63
N GLU A 217 -7.30 -21.08 -11.32
CA GLU A 217 -8.43 -20.61 -12.13
C GLU A 217 -8.50 -19.09 -12.18
N LEU A 218 -8.27 -18.41 -11.05
CA LEU A 218 -8.24 -16.96 -10.97
C LEU A 218 -7.12 -16.38 -11.84
N VAL A 219 -5.88 -16.87 -11.70
CA VAL A 219 -4.75 -16.40 -12.51
C VAL A 219 -5.03 -16.61 -14.00
N ARG A 220 -5.59 -17.76 -14.38
CA ARG A 220 -5.98 -18.04 -15.77
C ARG A 220 -7.02 -17.04 -16.28
N GLY A 221 -8.07 -16.77 -15.51
CA GLY A 221 -9.11 -15.81 -15.91
C GLY A 221 -8.58 -14.37 -16.01
N LEU A 222 -7.65 -13.97 -15.15
CA LEU A 222 -6.98 -12.67 -15.22
C LEU A 222 -6.06 -12.57 -16.45
N ASP A 223 -5.34 -13.65 -16.80
CA ASP A 223 -4.52 -13.72 -18.02
C ASP A 223 -5.38 -13.61 -19.28
N GLU A 224 -6.54 -14.28 -19.33
CA GLU A 224 -7.52 -14.12 -20.41
C GLU A 224 -7.94 -12.66 -20.58
N CYS A 225 -8.20 -11.95 -19.47
CA CYS A 225 -8.52 -10.52 -19.48
C CYS A 225 -7.35 -9.67 -20.00
N GLN A 226 -6.14 -9.86 -19.47
CA GLN A 226 -4.95 -9.11 -19.86
C GLN A 226 -4.63 -9.31 -21.36
N LYS A 227 -4.70 -10.54 -21.85
CA LYS A 227 -4.50 -10.87 -23.28
C LYS A 227 -5.57 -10.26 -24.17
N LYS A 228 -6.84 -10.25 -23.73
CA LYS A 228 -7.93 -9.64 -24.50
C LYS A 228 -7.75 -8.12 -24.64
N ILE A 229 -7.25 -7.46 -23.60
CA ILE A 229 -6.90 -6.04 -23.63
C ILE A 229 -5.68 -5.81 -24.54
N GLY A 230 -4.69 -6.71 -24.48
CA GLY A 230 -3.61 -6.79 -25.47
C GLY A 230 -2.49 -5.76 -25.32
N THR A 231 -2.49 -4.97 -24.23
CA THR A 231 -1.50 -3.90 -24.00
C THR A 231 -0.56 -4.16 -22.83
N GLY A 232 -0.78 -5.25 -22.07
CA GLY A 232 -0.15 -5.49 -20.77
C GLY A 232 -0.91 -4.92 -19.58
N TYR A 233 -1.92 -4.07 -19.83
CA TYR A 233 -2.78 -3.54 -18.79
C TYR A 233 -3.65 -4.64 -18.14
N LEU A 234 -3.70 -4.64 -16.82
CA LEU A 234 -4.59 -5.48 -16.02
C LEU A 234 -5.05 -4.71 -14.78
N SER A 235 -6.35 -4.46 -14.71
CA SER A 235 -7.03 -3.85 -13.56
C SER A 235 -8.53 -4.13 -13.64
N ALA A 236 -9.24 -3.93 -12.54
CA ALA A 236 -10.70 -3.98 -12.44
C ALA A 236 -11.38 -2.66 -12.81
N PHE A 237 -10.62 -1.63 -13.19
CA PHE A 237 -11.11 -0.32 -13.64
C PHE A 237 -10.41 0.13 -14.95
N PRO A 238 -10.99 1.08 -15.72
CA PRO A 238 -10.39 1.58 -16.96
C PRO A 238 -9.14 2.43 -16.71
N THR A 239 -8.32 2.60 -17.75
CA THR A 239 -7.05 3.34 -17.68
C THR A 239 -7.21 4.82 -17.30
N GLU A 240 -8.41 5.38 -17.49
CA GLU A 240 -8.77 6.77 -17.18
C GLU A 240 -8.51 7.14 -15.72
N PHE A 241 -8.56 6.18 -14.79
CA PHE A 241 -8.23 6.44 -13.38
C PHE A 241 -6.78 6.89 -13.21
N PHE A 242 -5.86 6.30 -13.99
CA PHE A 242 -4.47 6.76 -13.99
C PHE A 242 -4.32 8.11 -14.69
N ASP A 243 -5.14 8.40 -15.71
CA ASP A 243 -5.11 9.69 -16.39
C ASP A 243 -5.48 10.82 -15.40
N ARG A 244 -6.47 10.59 -14.53
CA ARG A 244 -6.83 11.48 -13.42
C ARG A 244 -5.70 11.60 -12.39
N TYR A 245 -5.20 10.48 -11.90
CA TYR A 245 -4.13 10.42 -10.90
C TYR A 245 -2.90 11.24 -11.33
N GLU A 246 -2.44 11.04 -12.56
CA GLU A 246 -1.22 11.65 -13.10
C GLU A 246 -1.40 13.14 -13.42
N GLN A 247 -2.65 13.58 -13.59
CA GLN A 247 -3.05 14.98 -13.68
C GLN A 247 -3.35 15.61 -12.30
N LEU A 248 -3.03 14.93 -11.20
CA LEU A 248 -3.32 15.35 -9.82
C LEU A 248 -4.80 15.59 -9.55
N LYS A 249 -5.68 14.92 -10.30
CA LYS A 249 -7.11 14.90 -10.03
C LYS A 249 -7.40 13.78 -9.04
N TYR A 250 -8.35 14.03 -8.14
CA TYR A 250 -8.76 13.04 -7.17
C TYR A 250 -9.27 11.78 -7.87
N VAL A 251 -8.80 10.63 -7.40
CA VAL A 251 -9.25 9.27 -7.72
C VAL A 251 -8.74 8.37 -6.60
N ARG A 252 -9.51 7.39 -6.16
CA ARG A 252 -9.10 6.57 -5.01
C ARG A 252 -8.00 5.57 -5.36
N SER A 253 -6.77 5.88 -4.96
CA SER A 253 -5.58 5.00 -4.88
C SER A 253 -5.38 3.97 -6.02
N PRO A 254 -5.37 4.36 -7.32
CA PRO A 254 -5.27 3.40 -8.41
C PRO A 254 -3.93 2.63 -8.43
N TYR A 255 -2.81 3.28 -8.09
CA TYR A 255 -1.50 2.60 -7.99
C TYR A 255 -1.42 1.64 -6.80
N TYR A 256 -2.13 1.91 -5.68
CA TYR A 256 -2.26 0.94 -4.59
C TYR A 256 -2.93 -0.36 -5.06
N THR A 257 -3.98 -0.26 -5.87
CA THR A 257 -4.68 -1.44 -6.41
C THR A 257 -3.77 -2.24 -7.34
N ILE A 258 -3.04 -1.56 -8.22
CA ILE A 258 -2.06 -2.23 -9.09
C ILE A 258 -0.96 -2.90 -8.29
N HIS A 259 -0.45 -2.25 -7.25
CA HIS A 259 0.49 -2.89 -6.34
C HIS A 259 -0.06 -4.21 -5.79
N LYS A 260 -1.33 -4.29 -5.36
CA LYS A 260 -1.89 -5.57 -4.87
C LYS A 260 -1.96 -6.63 -5.95
N ILE A 261 -2.37 -6.27 -7.16
CA ILE A 261 -2.45 -7.21 -8.28
C ILE A 261 -1.05 -7.71 -8.64
N MET A 262 -0.07 -6.81 -8.76
CA MET A 262 1.33 -7.15 -9.06
C MET A 262 1.95 -8.02 -7.97
N SER A 263 1.77 -7.66 -6.69
CA SER A 263 2.26 -8.46 -5.55
C SER A 263 1.61 -9.84 -5.52
N GLY A 264 0.31 -9.92 -5.76
CA GLY A 264 -0.41 -11.20 -5.84
C GLY A 264 0.12 -12.11 -6.95
N LEU A 265 0.33 -11.58 -8.16
CA LEU A 265 0.92 -12.34 -9.26
C LEU A 265 2.37 -12.77 -8.95
N LEU A 266 3.16 -11.90 -8.35
CA LEU A 266 4.54 -12.23 -7.97
C LEU A 266 4.59 -13.29 -6.86
N ASP A 267 3.65 -13.26 -5.91
CA ASP A 267 3.54 -14.26 -4.84
C ASP A 267 3.07 -15.61 -5.38
N GLN A 268 2.16 -15.63 -6.37
CA GLN A 268 1.76 -16.85 -7.08
C GLN A 268 2.97 -17.53 -7.77
N TYR A 269 3.87 -16.75 -8.35
CA TYR A 269 5.13 -17.29 -8.86
C TYR A 269 6.05 -17.77 -7.73
N THR A 270 6.32 -16.91 -6.75
CA THR A 270 7.36 -17.13 -5.73
C THR A 270 7.02 -18.28 -4.78
N HIS A 271 5.74 -18.45 -4.42
CA HIS A 271 5.29 -19.40 -3.40
C HIS A 271 4.51 -20.60 -3.96
N ALA A 272 3.99 -20.50 -5.19
CA ALA A 272 3.27 -21.60 -5.83
C ALA A 272 3.86 -22.05 -7.18
N GLY A 273 4.95 -21.42 -7.65
CA GLY A 273 5.62 -21.81 -8.89
C GLY A 273 4.87 -21.46 -10.18
N ASN A 274 3.88 -20.57 -10.11
CA ASN A 274 3.04 -20.21 -11.26
C ASN A 274 3.81 -19.33 -12.27
N GLN A 275 4.34 -19.97 -13.33
CA GLN A 275 5.10 -19.29 -14.39
C GLN A 275 4.26 -18.32 -15.23
N GLN A 276 2.95 -18.57 -15.34
CA GLN A 276 2.03 -17.67 -16.06
C GLN A 276 1.92 -16.34 -15.31
N ALA A 277 1.78 -16.39 -13.98
CA ALA A 277 1.70 -15.20 -13.15
C ALA A 277 2.94 -14.31 -13.27
N LEU A 278 4.15 -14.90 -13.35
CA LEU A 278 5.39 -14.15 -13.60
C LEU A 278 5.35 -13.40 -14.94
N LYS A 279 4.91 -14.06 -16.02
CA LYS A 279 4.79 -13.41 -17.34
C LYS A 279 3.80 -12.24 -17.30
N MET A 280 2.67 -12.42 -16.60
CA MET A 280 1.65 -11.38 -16.45
C MET A 280 2.19 -10.16 -15.72
N VAL A 281 2.86 -10.32 -14.58
CA VAL A 281 3.41 -9.18 -13.81
C VAL A 281 4.54 -8.47 -14.54
N VAL A 282 5.36 -9.18 -15.32
CA VAL A 282 6.37 -8.56 -16.20
C VAL A 282 5.69 -7.68 -17.25
N TRP A 283 4.63 -8.19 -17.89
CA TRP A 283 3.89 -7.43 -18.90
C TRP A 283 3.13 -6.23 -18.32
N MET A 284 2.57 -6.37 -17.11
CA MET A 284 2.01 -5.24 -16.35
C MET A 284 3.10 -4.19 -16.06
N THR A 285 4.27 -4.63 -15.61
CA THR A 285 5.38 -3.74 -15.29
C THR A 285 5.80 -2.94 -16.51
N GLU A 286 5.90 -3.57 -17.69
CA GLU A 286 6.19 -2.88 -18.95
C GLU A 286 5.15 -1.78 -19.24
N TYR A 287 3.85 -2.08 -19.13
CA TYR A 287 2.79 -1.11 -19.35
C TYR A 287 2.90 0.10 -18.41
N PHE A 288 3.04 -0.13 -17.10
CA PHE A 288 3.12 0.95 -16.12
C PHE A 288 4.46 1.69 -16.18
N SER A 289 5.56 1.03 -16.57
CA SER A 289 6.85 1.68 -16.80
C SER A 289 6.75 2.70 -17.93
N ASN A 290 6.19 2.29 -19.07
CA ASN A 290 5.97 3.17 -20.22
C ASN A 290 5.06 4.35 -19.85
N ARG A 291 4.07 4.10 -19.01
CA ARG A 291 3.13 5.11 -18.54
C ARG A 291 3.80 6.16 -17.64
N VAL A 292 4.55 5.74 -16.62
CA VAL A 292 5.32 6.65 -15.74
C VAL A 292 6.30 7.49 -16.56
N MET A 293 7.02 6.87 -17.50
CA MET A 293 7.94 7.61 -18.37
C MET A 293 7.21 8.62 -19.25
N LYS A 294 6.02 8.29 -19.74
CA LYS A 294 5.18 9.25 -20.49
C LYS A 294 4.76 10.43 -19.61
N VAL A 295 4.40 10.22 -18.35
CA VAL A 295 4.07 11.30 -17.41
C VAL A 295 5.25 12.22 -17.21
N ILE A 296 6.44 11.66 -16.96
CA ILE A 296 7.67 12.45 -16.76
C ILE A 296 8.01 13.27 -18.01
N ARG A 297 7.83 12.69 -19.21
CA ARG A 297 8.07 13.37 -20.50
C ARG A 297 7.04 14.47 -20.81
N LEU A 298 5.76 14.24 -20.49
CA LEU A 298 4.68 15.18 -20.81
C LEU A 298 4.52 16.30 -19.78
N TYR A 299 4.83 16.00 -18.52
CA TYR A 299 4.75 16.93 -17.41
C TYR A 299 6.15 17.17 -16.86
N THR A 300 6.51 16.56 -15.73
CA THR A 300 7.84 16.63 -15.13
C THR A 300 8.06 15.44 -14.20
N LEU A 301 9.30 15.25 -13.74
CA LEU A 301 9.60 14.33 -12.64
C LEU A 301 8.92 14.79 -11.32
N GLU A 302 8.86 16.10 -11.09
CA GLU A 302 8.17 16.68 -9.94
C GLU A 302 6.66 16.35 -9.94
N GLN A 303 6.00 16.42 -11.10
CA GLN A 303 4.60 16.02 -11.25
C GLN A 303 4.37 14.57 -10.81
N HIS A 304 5.26 13.67 -11.23
CA HIS A 304 5.19 12.26 -10.82
C HIS A 304 5.29 12.13 -9.30
N TYR A 305 6.26 12.78 -8.67
CA TYR A 305 6.41 12.74 -7.21
C TYR A 305 5.26 13.42 -6.44
N LEU A 306 4.68 14.49 -6.98
CA LEU A 306 3.47 15.10 -6.43
C LEU A 306 2.29 14.13 -6.47
N ALA A 307 2.16 13.34 -7.55
CA ALA A 307 1.10 12.34 -7.68
C ALA A 307 1.23 11.25 -6.61
N LEU A 308 2.47 10.88 -6.21
CA LEU A 308 2.73 9.93 -5.12
C LEU A 308 2.26 10.40 -3.73
N ASN A 309 1.65 11.58 -3.58
CA ASN A 309 0.91 11.94 -2.36
C ASN A 309 -0.42 11.20 -2.25
N GLN A 310 -0.98 10.73 -3.37
CA GLN A 310 -2.00 9.70 -3.35
C GLN A 310 -1.35 8.31 -3.16
N GLU A 311 -2.05 7.44 -2.43
CA GLU A 311 -1.52 6.14 -2.01
C GLU A 311 -1.14 5.23 -3.19
N THR A 312 0.12 4.77 -3.18
CA THR A 312 0.66 3.78 -4.13
C THR A 312 0.88 2.41 -3.49
N GLY A 313 0.72 2.28 -2.18
CA GLY A 313 1.17 1.12 -1.44
C GLY A 313 2.68 0.88 -1.60
N GLY A 314 3.11 -0.38 -1.68
CA GLY A 314 4.49 -0.79 -1.92
C GLY A 314 4.78 -1.05 -3.39
N MET A 315 4.49 -0.08 -4.27
CA MET A 315 4.91 -0.18 -5.68
C MET A 315 6.44 -0.34 -5.79
N ASN A 316 7.21 0.39 -4.98
CA ASN A 316 8.65 0.22 -4.88
C ASN A 316 9.03 -1.21 -4.42
N ASP A 317 8.39 -1.75 -3.37
CA ASP A 317 8.57 -3.12 -2.88
C ASP A 317 8.40 -4.17 -3.99
N VAL A 318 7.24 -4.22 -4.63
CA VAL A 318 6.96 -5.25 -5.64
C VAL A 318 7.91 -5.16 -6.84
N LEU A 319 8.32 -3.95 -7.23
CA LEU A 319 9.23 -3.74 -8.36
C LEU A 319 10.68 -4.11 -8.02
N TYR A 320 11.17 -3.79 -6.81
CA TYR A 320 12.48 -4.27 -6.34
C TYR A 320 12.51 -5.80 -6.24
N ARG A 321 11.43 -6.42 -5.72
CA ARG A 321 11.29 -7.88 -5.69
C ARG A 321 11.28 -8.48 -7.09
N LEU A 322 10.54 -7.89 -8.02
CA LEU A 322 10.50 -8.35 -9.41
C LEU A 322 11.88 -8.20 -10.09
N TYR A 323 12.58 -7.09 -9.89
CA TYR A 323 13.96 -6.90 -10.35
C TYR A 323 14.88 -8.00 -9.82
N SER A 324 14.73 -8.39 -8.54
CA SER A 324 15.55 -9.44 -7.94
C SER A 324 15.46 -10.78 -8.70
N ILE A 325 14.31 -11.06 -9.33
CA ILE A 325 14.02 -12.26 -10.11
C ILE A 325 14.43 -12.09 -11.59
N THR A 326 14.02 -11.00 -12.24
CA THR A 326 14.20 -10.84 -13.69
C THR A 326 15.52 -10.22 -14.10
N LYS A 327 16.18 -9.50 -13.17
CA LYS A 327 17.35 -8.65 -13.43
C LYS A 327 17.15 -7.60 -14.53
N ASN A 328 15.90 -7.29 -14.88
CA ASN A 328 15.59 -6.28 -15.89
C ASN A 328 15.73 -4.87 -15.29
N GLN A 329 16.67 -4.08 -15.82
CA GLN A 329 16.98 -2.75 -15.29
C GLN A 329 15.80 -1.77 -15.32
N SER A 330 14.84 -1.93 -16.24
CA SER A 330 13.64 -1.08 -16.25
C SER A 330 12.83 -1.24 -14.96
N HIS A 331 12.75 -2.45 -14.41
CA HIS A 331 12.05 -2.71 -13.14
C HIS A 331 12.72 -1.97 -11.99
N LEU A 332 14.05 -1.92 -11.98
CA LEU A 332 14.82 -1.20 -10.96
C LEU A 332 14.61 0.31 -11.06
N VAL A 333 14.67 0.86 -12.27
CA VAL A 333 14.46 2.30 -12.48
C VAL A 333 13.07 2.72 -12.01
N ILE A 334 12.04 1.96 -12.37
CA ILE A 334 10.67 2.27 -11.93
C ILE A 334 10.50 2.03 -10.43
N ALA A 335 11.13 1.00 -9.83
CA ALA A 335 11.11 0.81 -8.38
C ALA A 335 11.58 2.07 -7.64
N ASN A 336 12.69 2.65 -8.10
CA ASN A 336 13.22 3.89 -7.56
C ASN A 336 12.34 5.11 -7.82
N LEU A 337 11.67 5.20 -8.98
CA LEU A 337 10.70 6.28 -9.23
C LEU A 337 9.49 6.20 -8.29
N PHE A 338 9.18 5.03 -7.71
CA PHE A 338 8.15 4.88 -6.67
C PHE A 338 8.70 5.02 -5.25
N ASP A 339 10.01 5.17 -5.05
CA ASP A 339 10.53 5.67 -3.78
C ASP A 339 10.08 7.13 -3.63
N LYS A 340 9.56 7.49 -2.44
CA LYS A 340 8.96 8.81 -2.18
C LYS A 340 9.94 9.71 -1.44
N PRO A 341 10.67 10.62 -2.14
CA PRO A 341 11.76 11.37 -1.53
C PRO A 341 11.34 12.21 -0.33
N CYS A 342 10.19 12.90 -0.40
CA CYS A 342 9.73 13.76 0.69
C CYS A 342 9.44 13.02 2.00
N PHE A 343 9.06 11.74 1.95
CA PHE A 343 8.87 10.91 3.14
C PHE A 343 10.18 10.24 3.58
N LEU A 344 10.90 9.62 2.65
CA LEU A 344 12.16 8.92 2.94
C LEU A 344 13.25 9.87 3.43
N GLY A 345 13.26 11.11 2.93
CA GLY A 345 14.16 12.16 3.40
C GLY A 345 14.01 12.42 4.90
N LEU A 346 12.79 12.46 5.45
CA LEU A 346 12.58 12.63 6.90
C LEU A 346 13.25 11.49 7.70
N LEU A 347 13.19 10.27 7.19
CA LEU A 347 13.80 9.11 7.83
C LEU A 347 15.33 9.14 7.73
N ALA A 348 15.87 9.57 6.58
CA ALA A 348 17.30 9.71 6.36
C ALA A 348 17.92 10.75 7.30
N LEU A 349 17.18 11.85 7.53
CA LEU A 349 17.55 12.93 8.43
C LEU A 349 17.31 12.59 9.90
N LYS A 350 16.73 11.41 10.19
CA LYS A 350 16.37 10.96 11.54
C LYS A 350 15.47 11.96 12.27
N VAL A 351 14.44 12.43 11.58
CA VAL A 351 13.44 13.38 12.09
C VAL A 351 12.07 12.68 12.20
N ASP A 352 11.47 12.68 13.40
CA ASP A 352 10.13 12.12 13.65
C ASP A 352 9.05 13.17 13.37
N GLU A 353 8.64 13.26 12.11
CA GLU A 353 7.54 14.10 11.62
C GLU A 353 6.45 13.22 10.99
N LEU A 354 6.15 12.08 11.64
CA LEU A 354 5.13 11.13 11.14
C LEU A 354 3.69 11.63 11.36
N ALA A 355 3.48 12.54 12.30
CA ALA A 355 2.15 13.01 12.68
C ALA A 355 1.39 13.58 11.47
N GLY A 356 0.16 13.13 11.24
CA GLY A 356 -0.68 13.53 10.12
C GLY A 356 -0.49 12.70 8.85
N PHE A 357 0.59 11.93 8.72
CA PHE A 357 0.71 10.98 7.61
C PHE A 357 -0.21 9.77 7.83
N HIS A 358 -0.89 9.35 6.75
CA HIS A 358 -1.63 8.09 6.71
C HIS A 358 -0.65 6.92 6.86
N ALA A 359 -0.77 6.14 7.93
CA ALA A 359 0.24 5.18 8.36
C ALA A 359 0.45 4.08 7.31
N ASN A 360 -0.64 3.48 6.83
CA ASN A 360 -0.56 2.36 5.90
C ASN A 360 -0.17 2.76 4.46
N THR A 361 -0.22 4.05 4.13
CA THR A 361 0.34 4.57 2.88
C THR A 361 1.87 4.52 2.91
N HIS A 362 2.46 4.78 4.07
CA HIS A 362 3.89 5.04 4.21
C HIS A 362 4.70 3.84 4.70
N ILE A 363 4.15 2.95 5.54
CA ILE A 363 4.86 1.73 5.97
C ILE A 363 5.31 0.86 4.76
N PRO A 364 4.50 0.64 3.71
CA PRO A 364 4.94 -0.14 2.54
C PRO A 364 6.12 0.47 1.78
N LEU A 365 6.26 1.80 1.77
CA LEU A 365 7.43 2.46 1.18
C LEU A 365 8.71 2.06 1.93
N VAL A 366 8.62 1.91 3.25
CA VAL A 366 9.73 1.41 4.08
C VAL A 366 10.08 -0.03 3.73
N VAL A 367 9.08 -0.90 3.49
CA VAL A 367 9.34 -2.27 3.01
C VAL A 367 10.08 -2.25 1.66
N GLY A 368 9.73 -1.32 0.76
CA GLY A 368 10.41 -1.19 -0.52
C GLY A 368 11.89 -0.82 -0.40
N ILE A 369 12.23 0.16 0.43
CA ILE A 369 13.64 0.50 0.65
C ILE A 369 14.43 -0.61 1.35
N GLN A 370 13.76 -1.48 2.12
CA GLN A 370 14.44 -2.64 2.70
C GLN A 370 14.86 -3.65 1.64
N ASN A 371 14.02 -3.89 0.63
CA ASN A 371 14.42 -4.69 -0.53
C ASN A 371 15.60 -4.05 -1.27
N ARG A 372 15.59 -2.73 -1.43
CA ARG A 372 16.71 -1.99 -2.04
C ARG A 372 18.02 -2.22 -1.27
N TYR A 373 17.99 -2.11 0.06
CA TYR A 373 19.16 -2.42 0.89
C TYR A 373 19.65 -3.86 0.69
N GLU A 374 18.76 -4.86 0.60
CA GLU A 374 19.19 -6.24 0.36
C GLU A 374 19.83 -6.44 -1.03
N LEU A 375 19.39 -5.67 -2.04
CA LEU A 375 19.90 -5.73 -3.39
C LEU A 375 21.28 -5.07 -3.55
N PHE A 376 21.50 -3.92 -2.92
CA PHE A 376 22.67 -3.07 -3.17
C PHE A 376 23.58 -2.84 -1.95
N GLY A 377 23.12 -3.17 -0.75
CA GLY A 377 23.91 -3.01 0.49
C GLY A 377 24.11 -1.57 0.94
N GLU A 378 23.34 -0.61 0.41
CA GLU A 378 23.46 0.82 0.68
C GLU A 378 23.09 1.17 2.16
N PRO A 379 24.06 1.57 3.02
CA PRO A 379 23.83 1.72 4.45
C PRO A 379 22.71 2.70 4.83
N LEU A 380 22.51 3.77 4.05
CA LEU A 380 21.49 4.78 4.28
C LEU A 380 20.08 4.16 4.37
N TYR A 381 19.73 3.23 3.48
CA TYR A 381 18.42 2.59 3.47
C TYR A 381 18.21 1.65 4.66
N LYS A 382 19.29 1.01 5.15
CA LYS A 382 19.24 0.27 6.42
C LYS A 382 18.96 1.20 7.59
N GLU A 383 19.67 2.32 7.67
CA GLU A 383 19.51 3.29 8.75
C GLU A 383 18.10 3.90 8.78
N MET A 384 17.56 4.25 7.61
CA MET A 384 16.18 4.73 7.48
C MET A 384 15.16 3.73 8.01
N ALA A 385 15.28 2.45 7.63
CA ALA A 385 14.36 1.41 8.10
C ALA A 385 14.50 1.15 9.61
N GLN A 386 15.73 1.16 10.15
CA GLN A 386 15.96 1.03 11.58
C GLN A 386 15.40 2.21 12.36
N TYR A 387 15.62 3.43 11.88
CA TYR A 387 15.09 4.65 12.48
C TYR A 387 13.55 4.67 12.46
N PHE A 388 12.94 4.37 11.31
CA PHE A 388 11.49 4.28 11.18
C PHE A 388 10.87 3.29 12.17
N HIS A 389 11.39 2.06 12.23
CA HIS A 389 10.90 1.07 13.20
C HIS A 389 11.09 1.56 14.63
N HIS A 390 12.23 2.18 14.94
CA HIS A 390 12.50 2.71 16.28
C HIS A 390 11.45 3.74 16.69
N ILE A 391 11.22 4.78 15.87
CA ILE A 391 10.26 5.85 16.22
C ILE A 391 8.83 5.35 16.29
N VAL A 392 8.41 4.45 15.38
CA VAL A 392 7.06 3.88 15.44
C VAL A 392 6.89 3.09 16.74
N ASN A 393 7.83 2.21 17.06
CA ASN A 393 7.76 1.38 18.27
C ASN A 393 7.88 2.21 19.58
N SER A 394 8.72 3.24 19.61
CA SER A 394 8.99 4.00 20.84
C SER A 394 8.00 5.13 21.10
N SER A 395 7.35 5.65 20.04
CA SER A 395 6.61 6.91 20.11
C SER A 395 5.21 6.84 19.52
N HIS A 396 4.90 5.88 18.65
CA HIS A 396 3.62 5.81 17.92
C HIS A 396 2.84 4.50 18.12
N ALA A 397 3.38 3.54 18.86
CA ALA A 397 2.77 2.24 19.07
C ALA A 397 2.03 2.12 20.42
N TYR A 398 0.91 1.42 20.42
CA TYR A 398 0.19 1.00 21.62
C TYR A 398 0.82 -0.27 22.23
N ALA A 399 0.31 -0.68 23.40
CA ALA A 399 0.83 -1.84 24.14
C ALA A 399 0.72 -3.18 23.39
N THR A 400 -0.23 -3.27 22.47
CA THR A 400 -0.47 -4.38 21.52
C THR A 400 0.56 -4.43 20.38
N GLY A 401 1.32 -3.36 20.16
CA GLY A 401 2.29 -3.21 19.08
C GLY A 401 1.76 -2.56 17.80
N GLY A 402 0.44 -2.35 17.68
CA GLY A 402 -0.15 -1.59 16.58
C GLY A 402 0.01 -0.08 16.76
N THR A 403 -0.35 0.68 15.74
CA THR A 403 -0.13 2.14 15.66
C THR A 403 -1.32 2.83 15.03
N SER A 404 -1.34 4.18 15.08
CA SER A 404 -2.27 5.07 14.39
C SER A 404 -3.68 5.17 15.00
N LEU A 405 -4.32 6.31 14.75
CA LEU A 405 -5.72 6.61 15.05
C LEU A 405 -6.36 7.13 13.77
N ASN A 406 -7.51 6.58 13.40
CA ASN A 406 -8.20 6.91 12.16
C ASN A 406 -7.23 6.86 10.96
N GLU A 407 -6.49 5.76 10.90
CA GLU A 407 -5.48 5.42 9.87
C GLU A 407 -4.25 6.34 9.79
N SER A 408 -4.15 7.39 10.61
CA SER A 408 -3.02 8.34 10.58
C SER A 408 -2.22 8.31 11.88
N TRP A 409 -0.92 8.57 11.79
CA TRP A 409 -0.12 8.81 12.99
C TRP A 409 -0.50 10.14 13.64
N THR A 410 -0.44 10.18 14.96
CA THR A 410 -0.64 11.39 15.75
C THR A 410 0.70 11.90 16.28
N TYR A 411 0.69 12.96 17.08
CA TYR A 411 1.93 13.44 17.71
C TYR A 411 2.62 12.34 18.54
N PRO A 412 3.96 12.26 18.48
CA PRO A 412 4.71 11.21 19.16
C PRO A 412 4.52 11.28 20.68
N LYS A 413 4.49 10.13 21.35
CA LYS A 413 4.38 9.98 22.81
C LYS A 413 3.10 10.59 23.41
N ARG A 414 2.04 10.74 22.60
CA ARG A 414 0.70 11.24 22.99
C ARG A 414 -0.41 10.18 22.93
N LEU A 415 -0.05 8.89 22.96
CA LEU A 415 -0.97 7.76 22.70
C LEU A 415 -2.14 7.66 23.71
N GLY A 416 -1.99 8.27 24.89
CA GLY A 416 -3.07 8.37 25.87
C GLY A 416 -4.27 9.21 25.39
N ASP A 417 -4.06 10.17 24.48
CA ASP A 417 -5.15 11.01 23.95
C ASP A 417 -5.96 10.31 22.86
N THR A 418 -5.41 9.22 22.33
CA THR A 418 -5.88 8.58 21.11
C THR A 418 -6.55 7.25 21.40
N LEU A 419 -6.83 6.91 22.67
CA LEU A 419 -7.56 5.70 23.08
C LEU A 419 -9.03 5.77 22.66
N LYS A 420 -9.27 5.61 21.35
CA LYS A 420 -10.57 5.73 20.68
C LYS A 420 -10.89 4.47 19.87
N GLN A 421 -12.07 4.48 19.27
CA GLN A 421 -12.64 3.32 18.58
C GLN A 421 -11.83 2.93 17.34
N GLU A 422 -11.35 3.90 16.57
CA GLU A 422 -10.68 3.75 15.27
C GLU A 422 -9.15 3.64 15.41
N THR A 423 -8.69 3.01 16.49
CA THR A 423 -7.27 2.80 16.74
C THR A 423 -6.77 1.53 16.06
N GLU A 424 -5.48 1.53 15.72
CA GLU A 424 -4.78 0.34 15.26
C GLU A 424 -5.44 -0.36 14.06
N GLN A 425 -5.45 0.33 12.92
CA GLN A 425 -5.80 -0.31 11.65
C GLN A 425 -4.92 -1.56 11.44
N SER A 426 -5.55 -2.70 11.22
CA SER A 426 -4.90 -4.01 11.11
C SER A 426 -3.79 -4.08 10.05
N CYS A 427 -3.97 -3.40 8.92
CA CYS A 427 -2.97 -3.30 7.85
C CYS A 427 -1.63 -2.70 8.32
N THR A 428 -1.66 -1.73 9.24
CA THR A 428 -0.44 -1.10 9.76
C THR A 428 0.41 -2.11 10.52
N THR A 429 -0.22 -2.92 11.38
CA THR A 429 0.44 -3.99 12.13
C THR A 429 1.03 -5.05 11.18
N TYR A 430 0.27 -5.47 10.17
CA TYR A 430 0.75 -6.43 9.17
C TYR A 430 2.01 -5.91 8.44
N ASN A 431 2.00 -4.65 7.98
CA ASN A 431 3.15 -4.08 7.28
C ASN A 431 4.32 -3.79 8.23
N MET A 432 4.07 -3.42 9.49
CA MET A 432 5.13 -3.29 10.50
C MET A 432 5.81 -4.63 10.81
N LEU A 433 5.08 -5.75 10.78
CA LEU A 433 5.68 -7.07 10.89
C LEU A 433 6.62 -7.37 9.70
N LYS A 434 6.29 -6.95 8.48
CA LYS A 434 7.23 -7.03 7.34
C LYS A 434 8.50 -6.25 7.61
N VAL A 435 8.36 -4.99 8.05
CA VAL A 435 9.51 -4.13 8.38
C VAL A 435 10.40 -4.79 9.43
N THR A 436 9.78 -5.30 10.48
CA THR A 436 10.46 -5.97 11.60
C THR A 436 11.20 -7.23 11.15
N ARG A 437 10.63 -8.02 10.23
CA ARG A 437 11.26 -9.24 9.71
C ARG A 437 12.60 -8.97 9.04
N TYR A 438 12.65 -7.97 8.15
CA TYR A 438 13.90 -7.54 7.52
C TYR A 438 14.95 -7.12 8.55
N LEU A 439 14.55 -6.30 9.54
CA LEU A 439 15.46 -5.84 10.58
C LEU A 439 15.99 -6.99 11.46
N LEU A 440 15.14 -7.96 11.82
CA LEU A 440 15.56 -9.17 12.52
C LEU A 440 16.59 -9.94 11.69
N ARG A 441 16.35 -10.13 10.38
CA ARG A 441 17.27 -10.83 9.48
C ARG A 441 18.63 -10.15 9.40
N TRP A 442 18.66 -8.83 9.32
CA TRP A 442 19.90 -8.07 9.15
C TRP A 442 20.72 -7.97 10.43
N THR A 443 20.04 -7.76 11.56
CA THR A 443 20.70 -7.38 12.82
C THR A 443 20.84 -8.54 13.79
N LYS A 444 20.02 -9.59 13.65
CA LYS A 444 19.93 -10.73 14.59
C LYS A 444 19.55 -10.29 16.01
N SER A 445 19.03 -9.07 16.16
CA SER A 445 18.65 -8.51 17.45
C SER A 445 17.30 -9.08 17.88
N THR A 446 17.28 -9.69 19.06
CA THR A 446 16.06 -10.24 19.67
C THR A 446 15.01 -9.17 19.96
N ALA A 447 15.40 -7.89 20.11
CA ALA A 447 14.44 -6.79 20.28
C ALA A 447 13.44 -6.67 19.13
N TYR A 448 13.83 -7.04 17.90
CA TYR A 448 12.89 -7.12 16.77
C TYR A 448 11.98 -8.35 16.89
N ALA A 449 12.48 -9.48 17.39
CA ALA A 449 11.64 -10.64 17.67
C ALA A 449 10.62 -10.35 18.78
N ASP A 450 11.00 -9.61 19.82
CA ASP A 450 10.11 -9.18 20.91
C ASP A 450 8.97 -8.29 20.39
N TYR A 451 9.29 -7.31 19.53
CA TYR A 451 8.25 -6.52 18.85
C TYR A 451 7.36 -7.39 17.97
N TYR A 452 7.96 -8.30 17.19
CA TYR A 452 7.25 -9.19 16.28
C TYR A 452 6.24 -10.06 17.05
N GLU A 453 6.66 -10.69 18.15
CA GLU A 453 5.80 -11.51 19.00
C GLU A 453 4.65 -10.69 19.57
N ARG A 454 4.93 -9.50 20.12
CA ARG A 454 3.92 -8.61 20.69
C ARG A 454 2.86 -8.22 19.66
N ALA A 455 3.28 -7.74 18.49
CA ALA A 455 2.41 -7.29 17.41
C ALA A 455 1.65 -8.45 16.75
N LEU A 456 2.27 -9.62 16.58
CA LEU A 456 1.61 -10.81 16.04
C LEU A 456 0.55 -11.33 17.01
N THR A 457 0.89 -11.47 18.28
CA THR A 457 0.03 -12.12 19.28
C THR A 457 -1.16 -11.25 19.65
N ASN A 458 -0.93 -9.96 19.85
CA ASN A 458 -1.99 -9.05 20.29
C ASN A 458 -2.69 -8.38 19.11
N GLY A 459 -1.91 -7.91 18.13
CA GLY A 459 -2.43 -7.23 16.95
C GLY A 459 -3.05 -8.21 15.96
N VAL A 460 -2.24 -9.08 15.35
CA VAL A 460 -2.69 -9.90 14.21
C VAL A 460 -3.61 -11.05 14.58
N LEU A 461 -3.26 -11.86 15.58
CA LEU A 461 -4.07 -13.02 15.97
C LEU A 461 -5.44 -12.62 16.55
N SER A 462 -5.62 -11.38 16.99
CA SER A 462 -6.90 -10.89 17.51
C SER A 462 -7.83 -10.33 16.43
N ILE A 463 -7.36 -10.24 15.17
CA ILE A 463 -8.13 -9.66 14.06
C ILE A 463 -9.33 -10.54 13.72
N GLN A 464 -9.12 -11.86 13.68
CA GLN A 464 -10.15 -12.82 13.31
C GLN A 464 -11.06 -13.11 14.50
N ARG A 465 -12.37 -13.15 14.28
CA ARG A 465 -13.35 -13.48 15.32
C ARG A 465 -13.36 -14.97 15.62
N GLY A 466 -12.46 -15.40 16.51
CA GLY A 466 -12.40 -16.80 16.96
C GLY A 466 -12.22 -17.74 15.77
N THR A 467 -13.17 -18.67 15.58
CA THR A 467 -13.18 -19.62 14.46
C THR A 467 -14.23 -19.28 13.39
N GLU A 468 -14.81 -18.08 13.43
CA GLU A 468 -15.79 -17.62 12.43
C GLU A 468 -15.03 -17.14 11.18
N ALA A 469 -15.07 -17.95 10.12
CA ALA A 469 -14.41 -17.65 8.85
C ALA A 469 -14.98 -16.37 8.22
N GLY A 470 -14.10 -15.45 7.81
CA GLY A 470 -14.47 -14.22 7.10
C GLY A 470 -14.92 -13.06 7.96
N VAL A 471 -15.00 -13.21 9.28
CA VAL A 471 -15.30 -12.12 10.21
C VAL A 471 -13.98 -11.57 10.78
N ILE A 472 -13.59 -10.40 10.28
CA ILE A 472 -12.29 -9.76 10.47
C ILE A 472 -12.54 -8.33 10.91
N ILE A 473 -11.80 -7.85 11.91
CA ILE A 473 -11.86 -6.43 12.32
C ILE A 473 -10.91 -5.57 11.48
N TYR A 474 -11.30 -4.34 11.19
CA TYR A 474 -10.43 -3.37 10.55
C TYR A 474 -9.61 -2.62 11.60
N PHE A 475 -10.26 -2.16 12.67
CA PHE A 475 -9.63 -1.46 13.81
C PHE A 475 -9.58 -2.31 15.08
N LEU A 476 -8.42 -2.32 15.73
CA LEU A 476 -8.25 -2.89 17.07
C LEU A 476 -8.44 -1.78 18.13
N SER A 477 -9.71 -1.51 18.45
CA SER A 477 -10.10 -0.45 19.40
C SER A 477 -9.41 -0.56 20.77
N MET A 478 -8.76 0.54 21.16
CA MET A 478 -8.17 0.82 22.47
C MET A 478 -9.08 1.71 23.34
N GLN A 479 -10.30 1.99 22.89
CA GLN A 479 -11.27 2.76 23.66
C GLN A 479 -11.67 2.01 24.94
N ILE A 480 -11.65 2.71 26.07
CA ILE A 480 -12.11 2.15 27.34
C ILE A 480 -13.61 1.84 27.26
N GLY A 481 -13.96 0.57 27.47
CA GLY A 481 -15.34 0.09 27.32
C GLY A 481 -15.81 -0.01 25.85
N GLY A 482 -14.90 0.15 24.88
CA GLY A 482 -15.17 0.01 23.45
C GLY A 482 -15.42 -1.43 23.03
N SER A 483 -15.84 -1.62 21.78
CA SER A 483 -16.14 -2.93 21.19
C SER A 483 -15.38 -3.10 19.89
N LYS A 484 -14.76 -4.27 19.67
CA LYS A 484 -14.13 -4.59 18.38
C LYS A 484 -15.14 -4.92 17.27
N ALA A 485 -16.43 -5.05 17.61
CA ALA A 485 -17.47 -5.40 16.65
C ALA A 485 -18.11 -4.18 15.97
N ASN A 486 -17.90 -2.98 16.52
CA ASN A 486 -18.44 -1.74 15.97
C ASN A 486 -17.39 -1.11 15.04
N ASP A 487 -17.21 -1.72 13.88
CA ASP A 487 -16.41 -1.14 12.81
C ASP A 487 -17.33 -0.36 11.86
N TYR A 488 -16.85 0.76 11.32
CA TYR A 488 -17.63 1.63 10.43
C TYR A 488 -17.68 1.11 8.99
N TRP A 489 -16.87 0.08 8.67
CA TRP A 489 -16.62 -0.41 7.32
C TRP A 489 -17.26 -1.76 6.99
#